data_AF-A0AAU5ULG8-F1
#
_entry.id   AF-A0AAU5ULG8-F1
#
_cell.length_a   1.000
_cell.length_b   1.000
_cell.length_c   1.000
_cell.angle_alpha   90.00
_cell.angle_beta   90.00
_cell.angle_gamma   90.00
#
_symmetry.space_group_name_H-M   'P 1'
#
loop_
_entity.id
_entity.type
_entity.pdbx_description
1 polymer ?
#
loop_
_entity_poly.entity_id
_entity_poly.type
_entity_poly.pdbx_seq_one_letter_code
_entity_poly.pdbx_strand_id
1 'polypeptide(L)'
;MVVSTREWVPVEQRWFGLDRRTFKAGFSALGIALLLIYGWQGLNAAIPWHNEIRPGQVLDLGDGATAVPPVGWQLEQGTLVGGAGASATSLEVLLAQGGATIELIGTAYDGSAAAFLDQVHRSQGSPPGVTAARGTLTTDSGLVGVVESGSGPSGDGVDVAFKMATGDAVDTAPALLVRVRTASGQFERYQEQVGAMLRSITPGAAR
;
A
#
# COMPACT_ATOMS: atom_id res chain seq x y z
N MET A 1 -1.99 -62.73 18.70
CA MET A 1 -1.20 -61.88 17.78
C MET A 1 -2.09 -61.65 16.55
N VAL A 2 -2.83 -60.53 16.53
CA VAL A 2 -3.77 -60.23 15.43
C VAL A 2 -2.96 -59.63 14.28
N VAL A 3 -2.81 -60.40 13.21
CA VAL A 3 -2.17 -59.92 11.97
C VAL A 3 -3.09 -58.87 11.38
N SER A 4 -2.66 -57.61 11.44
CA SER A 4 -3.31 -56.50 10.74
C SER A 4 -3.22 -56.79 9.23
N THR A 5 -4.33 -57.20 8.62
CA THR A 5 -4.42 -57.34 7.17
C THR A 5 -4.27 -55.97 6.57
N ARG A 6 -3.04 -55.61 6.15
CA ARG A 6 -2.85 -54.51 5.20
C ARG A 6 -3.73 -54.83 4.01
N GLU A 7 -4.68 -53.95 3.76
CA GLU A 7 -5.69 -54.04 2.70
C GLU A 7 -5.01 -54.28 1.35
N TRP A 8 -5.02 -55.54 0.90
CA TRP A 8 -4.41 -55.93 -0.37
C TRP A 8 -5.32 -55.47 -1.50
N VAL A 9 -4.86 -54.52 -2.32
CA VAL A 9 -5.59 -54.06 -3.51
C VAL A 9 -5.35 -55.02 -4.69
N PRO A 10 -6.38 -55.68 -5.26
CA PRO A 10 -6.25 -56.60 -6.39
C PRO A 10 -5.58 -55.97 -7.62
N VAL A 11 -4.82 -56.76 -8.40
CA VAL A 11 -4.02 -56.26 -9.53
C VAL A 11 -4.91 -55.72 -10.66
N GLU A 12 -6.10 -56.29 -10.89
CA GLU A 12 -7.06 -55.77 -11.87
C GLU A 12 -7.58 -54.35 -11.57
N GLN A 13 -7.38 -53.83 -10.35
CA GLN A 13 -7.71 -52.45 -9.99
C GLN A 13 -6.49 -51.50 -10.06
N ARG A 14 -5.34 -51.96 -10.53
CA ARG A 14 -4.12 -51.16 -10.64
C ARG A 14 -3.86 -50.75 -12.08
N TRP A 15 -3.54 -49.49 -12.31
CA TRP A 15 -3.05 -48.99 -13.58
C TRP A 15 -1.68 -48.36 -13.34
N PHE A 16 -0.64 -48.86 -14.02
CA PHE A 16 0.77 -48.48 -13.78
C PHE A 16 1.21 -48.57 -12.30
N GLY A 17 0.67 -49.54 -11.54
CA GLY A 17 1.01 -49.72 -10.11
C GLY A 17 0.26 -48.81 -9.13
N LEU A 18 -0.60 -47.91 -9.63
CA LEU A 18 -1.45 -47.02 -8.84
C LEU A 18 -2.89 -47.54 -8.79
N ASP A 19 -3.54 -47.43 -7.63
CA ASP A 19 -4.94 -47.84 -7.43
C ASP A 19 -5.90 -46.94 -8.24
N ARG A 20 -6.69 -47.57 -9.12
CA ARG A 20 -7.68 -46.95 -9.99
C ARG A 20 -8.75 -46.19 -9.22
N ARG A 21 -9.02 -46.54 -7.95
CA ARG A 21 -9.98 -45.81 -7.10
C ARG A 21 -9.46 -44.43 -6.73
N THR A 22 -8.15 -44.30 -6.55
CA THR A 22 -7.49 -43.05 -6.14
C THR A 22 -7.39 -42.05 -7.30
N PHE A 23 -7.45 -42.50 -8.56
CA PHE A 23 -7.40 -41.62 -9.74
C PHE A 23 -8.48 -40.55 -9.74
N LYS A 24 -9.72 -40.88 -9.33
CA LYS A 24 -10.80 -39.89 -9.26
C LYS A 24 -10.49 -38.78 -8.26
N ALA A 25 -10.06 -39.16 -7.05
CA ALA A 25 -9.67 -38.21 -6.02
C ALA A 25 -8.44 -37.39 -6.46
N GLY A 26 -7.46 -38.02 -7.11
CA GLY A 26 -6.27 -37.36 -7.66
C GLY A 26 -6.62 -36.35 -8.75
N PHE A 27 -7.52 -36.68 -9.68
CA PHE A 27 -7.98 -35.75 -10.72
C PHE A 27 -8.79 -34.60 -10.14
N SER A 28 -9.63 -34.85 -9.13
CA SER A 28 -10.35 -33.80 -8.42
C SER A 28 -9.38 -32.86 -7.69
N ALA A 29 -8.40 -33.40 -6.97
CA ALA A 29 -7.38 -32.60 -6.30
C ALA A 29 -6.53 -31.80 -7.30
N LEU A 30 -6.15 -32.39 -8.44
CA LEU A 30 -5.47 -31.69 -9.52
C LEU A 30 -6.33 -30.57 -10.10
N GLY A 31 -7.62 -30.83 -10.35
CA GLY A 31 -8.57 -29.83 -10.84
C GLY A 31 -8.71 -28.66 -9.87
N ILE A 32 -8.84 -28.93 -8.57
CA ILE A 32 -8.86 -27.89 -7.53
C ILE A 32 -7.53 -27.12 -7.51
N ALA A 33 -6.40 -27.82 -7.57
CA ALA A 33 -5.08 -27.17 -7.59
C ALA A 33 -4.92 -26.25 -8.81
N LEU A 34 -5.31 -26.70 -10.00
CA LEU A 34 -5.28 -25.90 -11.22
C LEU A 34 -6.25 -24.71 -11.15
N LEU A 35 -7.44 -24.90 -10.57
CA LEU A 35 -8.40 -23.82 -10.34
C LEU A 35 -7.84 -22.77 -9.38
N LEU A 36 -7.16 -23.18 -8.31
CA LEU A 36 -6.56 -22.25 -7.35
C LEU A 36 -5.33 -21.53 -7.93
N ILE A 37 -4.49 -22.25 -8.69
CA ILE A 37 -3.29 -21.68 -9.31
C ILE A 37 -3.64 -20.73 -10.46
N TYR A 38 -4.57 -21.11 -11.33
CA TYR A 38 -4.86 -20.36 -12.56
C TYR A 38 -6.20 -19.63 -12.51
N GLY A 39 -7.24 -20.24 -11.94
CA GLY A 39 -8.57 -19.65 -11.86
C GLY A 39 -8.59 -18.40 -10.98
N TRP A 40 -7.94 -18.43 -9.81
CA TRP A 40 -7.84 -17.24 -8.95
C TRP A 40 -7.07 -16.10 -9.61
N GLN A 41 -5.93 -16.40 -10.24
CA GLN A 41 -5.11 -15.40 -10.94
C GLN A 41 -5.84 -14.84 -12.17
N GLY A 42 -6.55 -15.69 -12.91
CA GLY A 42 -7.37 -15.30 -14.05
C GLY A 42 -8.55 -14.42 -13.65
N LEU A 43 -9.22 -14.72 -12.54
CA LEU A 43 -10.29 -13.88 -12.00
C LEU A 43 -9.74 -12.51 -11.57
N ASN A 44 -8.58 -12.48 -10.90
CA ASN A 44 -7.91 -11.24 -10.53
C ASN A 44 -7.52 -10.39 -11.75
N ALA A 45 -7.04 -11.03 -12.83
CA ALA A 45 -6.73 -10.35 -14.09
C ALA A 45 -7.97 -9.89 -14.87
N ALA A 46 -9.13 -10.51 -14.64
CA ALA A 46 -10.38 -10.18 -15.30
C ALA A 46 -11.14 -9.02 -14.63
N ILE A 47 -10.75 -8.62 -13.41
CA ILE A 47 -11.28 -7.42 -12.76
C ILE A 47 -10.56 -6.21 -13.38
N PRO A 48 -11.25 -5.39 -14.19
CA PRO A 48 -10.63 -4.19 -14.74
C PRO A 48 -10.22 -3.28 -13.60
N TRP A 49 -9.02 -2.72 -13.64
CA TRP A 49 -8.61 -1.69 -12.70
C TRP A 49 -9.31 -0.39 -13.10
N HIS A 50 -10.41 -0.06 -12.42
CA HIS A 50 -11.31 1.00 -12.88
C HIS A 50 -10.70 2.41 -12.76
N ASN A 51 -9.71 2.59 -11.88
CA ASN A 51 -9.12 3.88 -11.53
C ASN A 51 -7.58 3.87 -11.57
N GLU A 52 -7.00 3.29 -12.61
CA GLU A 52 -5.55 3.37 -12.81
C GLU A 52 -5.10 4.80 -13.14
N ILE A 53 -4.06 5.27 -12.46
CA ILE A 53 -3.45 6.57 -12.66
C ILE A 53 -2.77 6.64 -14.03
N ARG A 54 -3.22 7.59 -14.84
CA ARG A 54 -2.70 7.89 -16.16
C ARG A 54 -1.68 9.02 -16.12
N PRO A 55 -0.76 9.09 -17.10
CA PRO A 55 0.18 10.21 -17.22
C PRO A 55 -0.54 11.57 -17.24
N GLY A 56 0.00 12.53 -16.49
CA GLY A 56 -0.54 13.89 -16.41
C GLY A 56 -1.70 14.08 -15.42
N GLN A 57 -2.15 13.02 -14.75
CA GLN A 57 -3.09 13.14 -13.63
C GLN A 57 -2.38 13.67 -12.38
N VAL A 58 -3.12 14.45 -11.59
CA VAL A 58 -2.64 15.08 -10.36
C VAL A 58 -3.70 14.85 -9.27
N LEU A 59 -3.25 14.47 -8.08
CA LEU A 59 -4.09 14.33 -6.90
C LEU A 59 -4.44 15.70 -6.33
N ASP A 60 -5.70 15.88 -5.95
CA ASP A 60 -6.15 17.00 -5.15
C ASP A 60 -5.97 16.66 -3.67
N LEU A 61 -5.09 17.39 -2.98
CA LEU A 61 -4.86 17.24 -1.54
C LEU A 61 -5.68 18.24 -0.71
N GLY A 62 -6.58 18.98 -1.37
CA GLY A 62 -7.43 19.98 -0.76
C GLY A 62 -6.76 21.34 -0.59
N ASP A 63 -7.59 22.39 -0.50
CA ASP A 63 -7.15 23.79 -0.40
C ASP A 63 -6.16 24.23 -1.50
N GLY A 64 -6.20 23.56 -2.66
CA GLY A 64 -5.31 23.80 -3.80
C GLY A 64 -3.94 23.11 -3.68
N ALA A 65 -3.70 22.33 -2.62
CA ALA A 65 -2.53 21.47 -2.53
C ALA A 65 -2.64 20.30 -3.50
N THR A 66 -1.51 19.87 -4.05
CA THR A 66 -1.47 18.84 -5.09
C THR A 66 -0.29 17.90 -4.93
N ALA A 67 -0.41 16.70 -5.49
CA ALA A 67 0.70 15.77 -5.64
C ALA A 67 0.60 15.02 -6.98
N VAL A 68 1.74 14.66 -7.55
CA VAL A 68 1.80 13.85 -8.76
C VAL A 68 1.89 12.37 -8.37
N PRO A 69 0.81 11.59 -8.52
CA PRO A 69 0.83 10.16 -8.22
C PRO A 69 1.72 9.41 -9.23
N PRO A 70 2.32 8.28 -8.84
CA PRO A 70 3.09 7.48 -9.79
C PRO A 70 2.15 6.78 -10.78
N VAL A 71 2.54 6.78 -12.06
CA VAL A 71 1.75 6.21 -13.16
C VAL A 71 1.62 4.69 -13.00
N GLY A 72 0.43 4.16 -13.29
CA GLY A 72 0.13 2.73 -13.18
C GLY A 72 -0.29 2.25 -11.79
N TRP A 73 -0.24 3.14 -10.79
CA TRP A 73 -0.86 2.91 -9.49
C TRP A 73 -2.38 3.04 -9.59
N GLN A 74 -3.09 2.39 -8.69
CA GLN A 74 -4.54 2.46 -8.65
C GLN A 74 -5.01 3.41 -7.57
N LEU A 75 -5.94 4.29 -7.92
CA LEU A 75 -6.63 5.15 -6.96
C LEU A 75 -7.83 4.42 -6.38
N GLU A 76 -7.68 3.89 -5.17
CA GLU A 76 -8.76 3.24 -4.43
C GLU A 76 -9.66 4.28 -3.74
N GLN A 77 -9.05 5.32 -3.19
CA GLN A 77 -9.74 6.44 -2.52
C GLN A 77 -9.03 7.76 -2.82
N GLY A 78 -9.77 8.85 -2.84
CA GLY A 78 -9.26 10.19 -3.10
C GLY A 78 -9.83 10.82 -4.38
N THR A 79 -9.40 12.05 -4.66
CA THR A 79 -9.88 12.83 -5.81
C THR A 79 -8.74 13.36 -6.64
N LEU A 80 -8.96 13.42 -7.96
CA LEU A 80 -8.06 14.06 -8.90
C LEU A 80 -8.42 15.54 -9.05
N VAL A 81 -7.45 16.36 -9.41
CA VAL A 81 -7.67 17.77 -9.75
C VAL A 81 -8.72 17.88 -10.86
N GLY A 82 -9.71 18.75 -10.65
CA GLY A 82 -10.87 18.92 -11.53
C GLY A 82 -12.08 18.05 -11.17
N GLY A 83 -11.97 17.17 -10.16
CA GLY A 83 -13.08 16.45 -9.55
C GLY A 83 -13.83 17.24 -8.47
N ALA A 84 -14.59 16.54 -7.62
CA ALA A 84 -15.10 17.11 -6.39
C ALA A 84 -13.90 17.46 -5.49
N GLY A 85 -13.75 18.72 -5.10
CA GLY A 85 -12.61 19.17 -4.33
C GLY A 85 -12.48 18.44 -2.99
N ALA A 86 -11.25 18.10 -2.60
CA ALA A 86 -10.97 17.56 -1.27
C ALA A 86 -10.86 18.68 -0.22
N SER A 87 -11.18 18.38 1.03
CA SER A 87 -10.84 19.23 2.17
C SER A 87 -9.49 18.79 2.73
N ALA A 88 -8.54 19.71 2.92
CA ALA A 88 -7.20 19.38 3.41
C ALA A 88 -7.21 18.79 4.83
N THR A 89 -8.27 19.02 5.61
CA THR A 89 -8.38 18.55 7.00
C THR A 89 -9.15 17.24 7.17
N SER A 90 -9.71 16.71 6.08
CA SER A 90 -10.41 15.41 6.04
C SER A 90 -10.06 14.67 4.74
N LEU A 91 -8.83 14.87 4.26
CA LEU A 91 -8.33 14.24 3.04
C LEU A 91 -7.94 12.80 3.36
N GLU A 92 -8.38 11.88 2.51
CA GLU A 92 -7.92 10.49 2.52
C GLU A 92 -7.73 10.04 1.07
N VAL A 93 -6.49 9.73 0.71
CA VAL A 93 -6.11 9.20 -0.60
C VAL A 93 -5.42 7.88 -0.40
N LEU A 94 -5.87 6.85 -1.12
CA LEU A 94 -5.26 5.53 -1.09
C LEU A 94 -4.87 5.12 -2.51
N LEU A 95 -3.58 4.91 -2.71
CA LEU A 95 -3.00 4.35 -3.92
C LEU A 95 -2.50 2.94 -3.64
N ALA A 96 -2.75 2.02 -4.57
CA ALA A 96 -2.30 0.63 -4.46
C ALA A 96 -1.62 0.13 -5.74
N GLN A 97 -0.54 -0.63 -5.60
CA GLN A 97 0.09 -1.35 -6.70
C GLN A 97 0.80 -2.61 -6.20
N GLY A 98 0.37 -3.78 -6.69
CA GLY A 98 1.14 -5.03 -6.53
C GLY A 98 1.50 -5.38 -5.08
N GLY A 99 0.62 -5.08 -4.11
CA GLY A 99 0.85 -5.32 -2.69
C GLY A 99 1.60 -4.19 -1.95
N ALA A 100 1.93 -3.10 -2.63
CA ALA A 100 2.34 -1.84 -2.02
C ALA A 100 1.16 -0.88 -1.93
N THR A 101 1.09 -0.11 -0.85
CA THR A 101 0.12 0.96 -0.67
C THR A 101 0.80 2.26 -0.31
N ILE A 102 0.23 3.36 -0.80
CA ILE A 102 0.56 4.72 -0.41
C ILE A 102 -0.74 5.37 0.03
N GLU A 103 -0.77 5.79 1.29
CA GLU A 103 -1.90 6.46 1.91
C GLU A 103 -1.50 7.91 2.21
N LEU A 104 -2.32 8.87 1.82
CA LEU A 104 -2.16 10.29 2.14
C LEU A 104 -3.35 10.74 2.98
N ILE A 105 -3.08 11.21 4.19
CA ILE A 105 -4.11 11.63 5.15
C ILE A 105 -3.86 13.08 5.53
N GLY A 106 -4.79 13.95 5.18
CA GLY A 106 -4.76 15.36 5.58
C GLY A 106 -5.62 15.60 6.81
N THR A 107 -5.09 16.37 7.77
CA THR A 107 -5.79 16.68 9.02
C THR A 107 -5.41 18.05 9.56
N ALA A 108 -6.24 18.60 10.45
CA ALA A 108 -5.87 19.78 11.23
C ALA A 108 -4.97 19.37 12.40
N TYR A 109 -3.84 20.05 12.56
CA TYR A 109 -2.93 19.82 13.68
C TYR A 109 -2.12 21.09 13.94
N ASP A 110 -2.04 21.53 15.19
CA ASP A 110 -1.20 22.65 15.59
C ASP A 110 0.15 22.13 16.12
N GLY A 111 1.25 22.69 15.60
CA GLY A 111 2.62 22.34 15.94
C GLY A 111 3.40 21.76 14.75
N SER A 112 4.62 21.30 15.06
CA SER A 112 5.59 20.86 14.05
C SER A 112 5.24 19.51 13.42
N ALA A 113 5.80 19.23 12.24
CA ALA A 113 5.67 17.93 11.57
C ALA A 113 6.18 16.76 12.43
N ALA A 114 7.24 16.96 13.21
CA ALA A 114 7.76 15.94 14.13
C ALA A 114 6.75 15.62 15.25
N ALA A 115 6.17 16.67 15.85
CA ALA A 115 5.17 16.51 16.91
C ALA A 115 3.88 15.85 16.38
N PHE A 116 3.51 16.16 15.12
CA PHE A 116 2.42 15.47 14.44
C PHE A 116 2.70 13.98 14.29
N LEU A 117 3.88 13.59 13.79
CA LEU A 117 4.25 12.19 13.64
C LEU A 117 4.25 11.44 14.98
N ASP A 118 4.75 12.08 16.05
CA ASP A 118 4.67 11.55 17.41
C ASP A 118 3.23 11.34 17.88
N GLN A 119 2.33 12.27 17.55
CA GLN A 119 0.90 12.15 17.85
C GLN A 119 0.23 11.01 17.07
N VAL A 120 0.61 10.81 15.80
CA VAL A 120 0.13 9.67 15.01
C VAL A 120 0.55 8.35 15.66
N HIS A 121 1.81 8.19 16.05
CA HIS A 121 2.27 6.97 16.73
C HIS A 121 1.60 6.76 18.08
N ARG A 122 1.36 7.84 18.84
CA ARG A 122 0.65 7.74 20.12
C ARG A 122 -0.80 7.31 19.96
N SER A 123 -1.47 7.77 18.91
CA SER A 123 -2.91 7.53 18.69
C SER A 123 -3.21 6.21 17.98
N GLN A 124 -2.40 5.85 16.97
CA GLN A 124 -2.60 4.65 16.15
C GLN A 124 -1.73 3.47 16.60
N GLY A 125 -0.77 3.71 17.49
CA GLY A 125 0.25 2.76 17.88
C GLY A 125 1.41 2.72 16.89
N SER A 126 2.61 2.45 17.39
CA SER A 126 3.76 2.14 16.53
C SER A 126 3.61 0.72 16.00
N PRO A 127 3.77 0.49 14.69
CA PRO A 127 3.79 -0.87 14.17
C PRO A 127 4.92 -1.67 14.84
N PRO A 128 4.69 -2.94 15.21
CA PRO A 128 5.73 -3.77 15.80
C PRO A 128 6.87 -3.95 14.80
N GLY A 129 8.09 -3.57 15.17
CA GLY A 129 9.24 -3.62 14.27
C GLY A 129 10.43 -2.80 14.75
N VAL A 130 11.41 -2.67 13.88
CA VAL A 130 12.58 -1.80 14.06
C VAL A 130 12.33 -0.52 13.26
N THR A 131 12.42 0.63 13.93
CA THR A 131 12.39 1.94 13.28
C THR A 131 13.80 2.50 13.15
N ALA A 132 14.05 3.19 12.05
CA ALA A 132 15.29 3.94 11.84
C ALA A 132 15.21 5.31 12.51
N ALA A 133 16.37 5.98 12.60
CA ALA A 133 16.42 7.37 13.03
C ALA A 133 15.64 8.28 12.05
N ARG A 134 14.98 9.31 12.59
CA ARG A 134 14.24 10.28 11.77
C ARG A 134 15.19 11.05 10.86
N GLY A 135 14.76 11.18 9.60
CA GLY A 135 15.38 12.05 8.62
C GLY A 135 14.48 13.26 8.31
N THR A 136 15.00 14.15 7.48
CA THR A 136 14.23 15.22 6.86
C THR A 136 14.11 14.97 5.36
N LEU A 137 12.98 15.36 4.79
CA LEU A 137 12.74 15.37 3.36
C LEU A 137 12.30 16.76 2.94
N THR A 138 12.85 17.27 1.84
CA THR A 138 12.41 18.53 1.25
C THR A 138 11.76 18.27 -0.11
N THR A 139 10.58 18.81 -0.33
CA THR A 139 9.87 18.72 -1.60
C THR A 139 10.40 19.75 -2.60
N ASP A 140 10.09 19.57 -3.88
CA ASP A 140 10.49 20.52 -4.94
C ASP A 140 9.80 21.89 -4.77
N SER A 141 8.68 21.93 -4.04
CA SER A 141 7.97 23.15 -3.64
C SER A 141 8.53 23.82 -2.38
N GLY A 142 9.54 23.21 -1.73
CA GLY A 142 10.19 23.74 -0.53
C GLY A 142 9.55 23.33 0.80
N LEU A 143 8.58 22.42 0.81
CA LEU A 143 8.04 21.86 2.06
C LEU A 143 9.10 21.00 2.73
N VAL A 144 9.24 21.16 4.04
CA VAL A 144 10.12 20.33 4.86
C VAL A 144 9.26 19.35 5.66
N GLY A 145 9.43 18.07 5.36
CA GLY A 145 8.81 16.97 6.06
C GLY A 145 9.79 16.20 6.95
N VAL A 146 9.22 15.45 7.89
CA VAL A 146 9.95 14.51 8.75
C VAL A 146 9.64 13.10 8.27
N VAL A 147 10.67 12.31 8.02
CA VAL A 147 10.54 10.92 7.55
C VAL A 147 11.03 9.96 8.63
N GLU A 148 10.26 8.90 8.86
CA GLU A 148 10.65 7.76 9.67
C GLU A 148 10.42 6.49 8.86
N SER A 149 11.43 5.64 8.74
CA SER A 149 11.33 4.34 8.08
C SER A 149 11.31 3.24 9.13
N GLY A 150 10.64 2.14 8.82
CA GLY A 150 10.57 0.98 9.68
C GLY A 150 10.39 -0.31 8.91
N SER A 151 10.81 -1.40 9.55
CA SER A 151 10.66 -2.77 9.02
C SER A 151 10.14 -3.67 10.14
N GLY A 152 9.18 -4.53 9.83
CA GLY A 152 8.57 -5.42 10.82
C GLY A 152 7.90 -6.65 10.19
N PRO A 153 7.23 -7.48 11.01
CA PRO A 153 6.56 -8.70 10.54
C PRO A 153 5.44 -8.43 9.52
N SER A 154 4.87 -7.22 9.55
CA SER A 154 3.83 -6.77 8.63
C SER A 154 4.36 -6.17 7.32
N GLY A 155 5.69 -6.10 7.15
CA GLY A 155 6.33 -5.50 5.98
C GLY A 155 7.26 -4.33 6.31
N ASP A 156 7.71 -3.67 5.24
CA ASP A 156 8.52 -2.46 5.32
C ASP A 156 7.63 -1.24 5.08
N GLY A 157 7.94 -0.14 5.75
CA GLY A 157 7.15 1.07 5.64
C GLY A 157 7.95 2.34 5.88
N VAL A 158 7.39 3.42 5.35
CA VAL A 158 7.89 4.78 5.55
C VAL A 158 6.70 5.67 5.89
N ASP A 159 6.82 6.40 6.99
CA ASP A 159 5.87 7.44 7.37
C ASP A 159 6.55 8.79 7.21
N VAL A 160 5.91 9.69 6.47
CA VAL A 160 6.37 11.05 6.22
C VAL A 160 5.31 12.03 6.68
N ALA A 161 5.69 12.97 7.52
CA ALA A 161 4.83 14.02 8.02
C ALA A 161 5.21 15.36 7.41
N PHE A 162 4.25 16.08 6.83
CA PHE A 162 4.41 17.44 6.32
C PHE A 162 3.45 18.40 6.99
N LYS A 163 3.83 19.68 6.97
CA LYS A 163 2.94 20.81 7.20
C LYS A 163 2.70 21.48 5.87
N MET A 164 1.43 21.72 5.51
CA MET A 164 1.01 22.17 4.17
C MET A 164 1.17 23.68 3.97
N ALA A 165 2.29 24.25 4.42
CA ALA A 165 2.67 25.65 4.24
C ALA A 165 4.20 25.80 4.31
N THR A 166 4.69 26.98 3.94
CA THR A 166 6.09 27.40 4.13
C THR A 166 6.14 28.73 4.89
N GLY A 167 7.25 29.02 5.58
CA GLY A 167 7.45 30.27 6.32
C GLY A 167 6.84 30.28 7.73
N ASP A 168 6.35 31.43 8.18
CA ASP A 168 6.00 31.65 9.59
C ASP A 168 4.67 30.98 10.03
N ALA A 169 3.79 30.64 9.07
CA ALA A 169 2.50 30.01 9.34
C ALA A 169 2.55 28.47 9.31
N VAL A 170 3.75 27.88 9.27
CA VAL A 170 3.93 26.42 9.13
C VAL A 170 3.25 25.65 10.25
N ASP A 171 3.39 26.08 11.51
CA ASP A 171 2.91 25.31 12.65
C ASP A 171 1.38 25.24 12.76
N THR A 172 0.65 26.20 12.20
CA THR A 172 -0.84 26.23 12.21
C THR A 172 -1.45 25.70 10.91
N ALA A 173 -0.63 25.42 9.89
CA ALA A 173 -1.11 24.86 8.63
C ALA A 173 -1.64 23.43 8.82
N PRO A 174 -2.53 22.95 7.93
CA PRO A 174 -2.92 21.55 7.89
C PRO A 174 -1.71 20.62 7.84
N ALA A 175 -1.80 19.48 8.49
CA ALA A 175 -0.79 18.44 8.47
C ALA A 175 -1.17 17.36 7.45
N LEU A 176 -0.16 16.82 6.76
CA LEU A 176 -0.30 15.72 5.82
C LEU A 176 0.59 14.57 6.27
N LEU A 177 -0.02 13.40 6.52
CA LEU A 177 0.69 12.15 6.70
C LEU A 177 0.74 11.41 5.37
N VAL A 178 1.93 11.02 4.92
CA VAL A 178 2.11 10.09 3.80
C VAL A 178 2.68 8.80 4.37
N ARG A 179 1.90 7.73 4.24
CA ARG A 179 2.23 6.40 4.75
C ARG A 179 2.42 5.45 3.58
N VAL A 180 3.61 4.87 3.49
CA VAL A 180 3.94 3.86 2.49
C VAL A 180 4.09 2.53 3.20
N ARG A 181 3.46 1.49 2.67
CA ARG A 181 3.58 0.12 3.16
C ARG A 181 3.85 -0.82 2.00
N THR A 182 4.78 -1.74 2.21
CA THR A 182 5.20 -2.73 1.22
C THR A 182 5.48 -4.06 1.91
N ALA A 183 5.46 -5.16 1.17
CA ALA A 183 5.96 -6.44 1.70
C ALA A 183 7.46 -6.33 2.03
N SER A 184 7.93 -7.12 3.01
CA SER A 184 9.33 -7.10 3.44
C SER A 184 10.30 -7.32 2.27
N GLY A 185 11.30 -6.46 2.14
CA GLY A 185 12.29 -6.46 1.05
C GLY A 185 11.76 -5.97 -0.29
N GLN A 186 10.56 -5.38 -0.36
CA GLN A 186 10.00 -4.84 -1.62
C GLN A 186 10.06 -3.32 -1.70
N PHE A 187 10.38 -2.61 -0.62
CA PHE A 187 10.40 -1.13 -0.61
C PHE A 187 11.35 -0.55 -1.68
N GLU A 188 12.51 -1.16 -1.86
CA GLU A 188 13.54 -0.74 -2.83
C GLU A 188 13.01 -0.69 -4.27
N ARG A 189 12.06 -1.57 -4.61
CA ARG A 189 11.41 -1.58 -5.94
C ARG A 189 10.58 -0.32 -6.20
N TYR A 190 9.99 0.24 -5.15
CA TYR A 190 9.08 1.38 -5.25
C TYR A 190 9.71 2.70 -4.81
N GLN A 191 10.93 2.65 -4.25
CA GLN A 191 11.61 3.79 -3.64
C GLN A 191 11.72 5.00 -4.59
N GLU A 192 12.04 4.77 -5.86
CA GLU A 192 12.15 5.86 -6.84
C GLU A 192 10.81 6.53 -7.10
N GLN A 193 9.75 5.73 -7.31
CA GLN A 193 8.39 6.22 -7.58
C GLN A 193 7.81 6.96 -6.37
N VAL A 194 7.96 6.38 -5.17
CA VAL A 194 7.56 7.00 -3.90
C VAL A 194 8.34 8.30 -3.68
N GLY A 195 9.65 8.29 -3.89
CA GLY A 195 10.49 9.47 -3.72
C GLY A 195 10.15 10.59 -4.70
N ALA A 196 9.77 10.26 -5.94
CA ALA A 196 9.30 11.23 -6.93
C ALA A 196 7.94 11.83 -6.53
N MET A 197 6.99 10.99 -6.10
CA MET A 197 5.69 11.46 -5.62
C MET A 197 5.84 12.38 -4.40
N LEU A 198 6.63 11.97 -3.40
CA LEU A 198 6.87 12.78 -2.20
C LEU A 198 7.49 14.15 -2.56
N ARG A 199 8.45 14.19 -3.48
CA ARG A 199 9.06 15.45 -3.94
C ARG A 199 8.09 16.34 -4.70
N SER A 200 7.11 15.77 -5.40
CA SER A 200 6.10 16.52 -6.17
C SER A 200 5.03 17.22 -5.33
N ILE A 201 4.93 16.91 -4.03
CA ILE A 201 3.91 17.48 -3.16
C ILE A 201 4.08 19.00 -3.12
N THR A 202 2.99 19.71 -3.45
CA THR A 202 2.95 21.17 -3.54
C THR A 202 1.84 21.69 -2.63
N PRO A 203 2.13 22.66 -1.74
CA PRO A 203 1.10 23.25 -0.89
C PRO A 203 0.13 24.08 -1.72
N GLY A 204 -1.10 24.21 -1.22
CA GLY A 204 -2.08 25.12 -1.78
C GLY A 204 -1.68 26.57 -1.57
N ALA A 205 -2.13 27.47 -2.45
CA ALA A 205 -1.96 28.89 -2.22
C ALA A 205 -2.78 29.28 -0.99
N ALA A 206 -2.09 29.66 0.10
CA ALA A 206 -2.73 30.30 1.24
C ALA A 206 -3.52 31.52 0.73
N ARG A 207 -4.84 31.51 0.89
CA ARG A 207 -5.68 32.69 0.70
C ARG A 207 -5.86 33.42 2.01
#